data_AF-A0A814CKY7-F1
#
_entry.id   AF-A0A814CKY7-F1
#
_cell.length_a   1.000
_cell.length_b   1.000
_cell.length_c   1.000
_cell.angle_alpha   90.00
_cell.angle_beta   90.00
_cell.angle_gamma   90.00
#
_symmetry.space_group_name_H-M   'P 1'
#
loop_
_entity.id
_entity.type
_entity.pdbx_description
1 polymer ?
#
loop_
_entity_poly.entity_id
_entity_poly.type
_entity_poly.pdbx_seq_one_letter_code
_entity_poly.pdbx_strand_id
1 'polypeptide(L)'
;MVLSPFVLIGWFGHVIICYCLIRPICNTLVRTILTIIPCISFPYSTCQNFPQYDSLSLMILILCWMISIRLIHLTIFSIDKFLTFRSFLFKILWIFLPILPLKSKRDEWPIKYYLILIPVKFVSLREFWSQRYNRFIGTVLKESIFEPIHSKFSSSTIEGLTTFIISGLLHVHVAFVAFDDVSTLFPTFIFFFLHGIGCCFETKMKIQLPKYIGWILTHAFLLLTAPLVLEPSIKRGPPLLIPNPPPLVNIEWIPKLPIPNFCP
;
A
#
# COMPACT_ATOMS: atom_id res chain seq x y z
N MET A 1 -16.15 15.62 5.84
CA MET A 1 -15.23 16.50 5.08
C MET A 1 -15.35 16.17 3.60
N VAL A 2 -15.44 17.18 2.72
CA VAL A 2 -15.59 16.97 1.27
C VAL A 2 -14.28 17.42 0.60
N LEU A 3 -13.69 16.58 -0.27
CA LEU A 3 -12.58 17.01 -1.10
C LEU A 3 -12.96 18.31 -1.80
N SER A 4 -12.04 19.27 -1.85
CA SER A 4 -12.24 20.45 -2.69
C SER A 4 -12.56 20.01 -4.12
N PRO A 5 -13.63 20.52 -4.76
CA PRO A 5 -13.98 20.20 -6.14
C PRO A 5 -12.79 20.38 -7.09
N PHE A 6 -11.92 21.37 -6.83
CA PHE A 6 -10.72 21.61 -7.60
C PHE A 6 -9.72 20.46 -7.57
N VAL A 7 -9.57 19.79 -6.43
CA VAL A 7 -8.65 18.64 -6.29
C VAL A 7 -9.20 17.44 -7.05
N LEU A 8 -10.51 17.19 -6.97
CA LEU A 8 -11.17 16.13 -7.75
C LEU A 8 -11.03 16.38 -9.25
N ILE A 9 -11.36 17.60 -9.70
CA ILE A 9 -11.21 18.00 -11.10
C ILE A 9 -9.75 17.86 -11.55
N GLY A 10 -8.79 18.22 -10.70
CA GLY A 10 -7.36 18.03 -10.94
C GLY A 10 -6.98 16.57 -11.18
N TRP A 11 -7.43 15.66 -10.32
CA TRP A 11 -7.20 14.22 -10.48
C TRP A 11 -7.84 13.67 -11.76
N PHE A 12 -9.11 14.01 -12.04
CA PHE A 12 -9.78 13.59 -13.27
C PHE A 12 -9.09 14.13 -14.52
N GLY A 13 -8.73 15.42 -14.52
CA GLY A 13 -7.97 16.05 -15.59
C GLY A 13 -6.62 15.37 -15.80
N HIS A 14 -5.90 15.03 -14.74
CA HIS A 14 -4.62 14.35 -14.82
C HIS A 14 -4.74 12.95 -15.43
N VAL A 15 -5.76 12.17 -15.05
CA VAL A 15 -6.02 10.85 -15.65
C VAL A 15 -6.24 10.97 -17.16
N ILE A 16 -7.01 11.98 -17.60
CA ILE A 16 -7.26 12.26 -19.03
C ILE A 16 -5.98 12.70 -19.74
N ILE A 17 -5.21 13.64 -19.16
CA ILE A 17 -3.92 14.11 -19.69
C ILE A 17 -2.93 12.95 -19.82
N CYS A 18 -2.87 12.07 -18.82
CA CYS A 18 -2.03 10.87 -18.84
C CYS A 18 -2.34 9.99 -20.05
N TYR A 19 -3.62 9.75 -20.33
CA TYR A 19 -4.05 8.92 -21.45
C TYR A 19 -3.85 9.61 -22.81
N CYS A 20 -4.36 10.84 -22.96
CA CYS A 20 -4.43 11.53 -24.25
C CYS A 20 -3.10 12.16 -24.68
N LEU A 21 -2.32 12.70 -23.73
CA LEU A 21 -1.17 13.56 -24.04
C LEU A 21 0.16 12.94 -23.63
N ILE A 22 0.26 12.40 -22.41
CA ILE A 22 1.54 11.94 -21.85
C ILE A 22 1.92 10.56 -22.42
N ARG A 23 0.97 9.63 -22.51
CA ARG A 23 1.23 8.26 -22.96
C ARG A 23 1.76 8.16 -24.41
N PRO A 24 1.27 8.93 -25.40
CA PRO A 24 1.79 8.88 -26.77
C PRO A 24 3.23 9.41 -26.92
N ILE A 25 3.79 10.08 -25.91
CA ILE A 25 5.15 10.63 -25.99
C ILE A 25 6.18 9.50 -26.08
N CYS A 26 6.95 9.49 -27.18
CA CYS A 26 7.99 8.47 -27.41
C CYS A 26 9.13 8.55 -26.38
N ASN A 27 9.48 9.76 -25.92
CA ASN A 27 10.57 9.95 -24.96
C ASN A 27 10.16 9.54 -23.54
N THR A 28 10.72 8.43 -23.05
CA THR A 28 10.45 7.87 -21.72
C THR A 28 10.84 8.82 -20.58
N LEU A 29 11.90 9.61 -20.71
CA LEU A 29 12.31 10.57 -19.68
C LEU A 29 11.24 11.66 -19.51
N VAL A 30 10.83 12.28 -20.62
CA VAL A 30 9.80 13.34 -20.62
C VAL A 30 8.50 12.79 -20.03
N ARG A 31 8.09 11.59 -20.45
CA ARG A 31 6.90 10.92 -19.92
C ARG A 31 6.97 10.64 -18.42
N THR A 32 8.14 10.21 -17.96
CA THR A 32 8.42 9.95 -16.54
C THR A 32 8.27 11.23 -15.72
N ILE A 33 8.90 12.32 -16.16
CA ILE A 33 8.82 13.62 -15.50
C ILE A 33 7.37 14.12 -15.46
N LEU A 34 6.67 14.09 -16.60
CA LEU A 34 5.28 14.55 -16.71
C LEU A 34 4.28 13.71 -15.91
N THR A 35 4.60 12.46 -15.60
CA THR A 35 3.75 11.59 -14.75
C THR A 35 4.11 11.73 -13.27
N ILE A 36 5.40 11.66 -12.93
CA ILE A 36 5.85 11.62 -11.54
C ILE A 36 5.59 12.95 -10.84
N ILE A 37 5.85 14.09 -11.49
CA ILE A 37 5.67 15.40 -10.84
C ILE A 37 4.23 15.58 -10.35
N PRO A 38 3.18 15.42 -11.18
CA PRO A 38 1.81 15.56 -10.70
C PRO A 38 1.40 14.45 -9.72
N CYS A 39 1.92 13.22 -9.87
CA CYS A 39 1.69 12.14 -8.92
C CYS A 39 2.32 12.39 -7.53
N ILE A 40 3.27 13.32 -7.40
CA ILE A 40 3.81 13.77 -6.11
C ILE A 40 3.05 15.02 -5.64
N SER A 41 2.86 15.99 -6.53
CA SER A 41 2.24 17.28 -6.21
C SER A 41 0.77 17.15 -5.81
N PHE A 42 -0.03 16.33 -6.50
CA PHE A 42 -1.45 16.21 -6.18
C PHE A 42 -1.72 15.55 -4.83
N PRO A 43 -1.10 14.41 -4.46
CA PRO A 43 -1.22 13.89 -3.11
C PRO A 43 -0.78 14.93 -2.07
N TYR A 44 0.35 15.61 -2.30
CA TYR A 44 0.82 16.66 -1.38
C TYR A 44 -0.21 17.78 -1.20
N SER A 45 -0.71 18.39 -2.28
CA SER A 45 -1.75 19.41 -2.23
C SER A 45 -3.06 18.91 -1.62
N THR A 46 -3.41 17.65 -1.88
CA THR A 46 -4.60 17.01 -1.28
C THR A 46 -4.44 16.93 0.23
N CYS A 47 -3.24 16.64 0.73
CA CYS A 47 -2.95 16.48 2.16
C CYS A 47 -2.78 17.79 2.93
N GLN A 48 -2.45 18.92 2.27
CA GLN A 48 -2.19 20.19 2.97
C GLN A 48 -3.34 20.68 3.85
N ASN A 49 -4.58 20.34 3.48
CA ASN A 49 -5.79 20.78 4.18
C ASN A 49 -6.49 19.65 4.94
N PHE A 50 -5.84 18.49 5.07
CA PHE A 50 -6.44 17.38 5.79
C PHE A 50 -6.28 17.61 7.29
N PRO A 51 -7.38 17.51 8.06
CA PRO A 51 -7.28 17.44 9.50
C PRO A 51 -6.39 16.23 9.80
N GLN A 52 -5.27 16.50 10.47
CA GLN A 52 -4.37 15.44 10.87
C GLN A 52 -5.19 14.39 11.63
N TYR A 53 -4.91 13.11 11.36
CA TYR A 53 -5.45 11.97 12.12
C TYR A 53 -6.92 11.58 11.85
N ASP A 54 -7.58 12.17 10.85
CA ASP A 54 -8.91 11.71 10.43
C ASP A 54 -8.85 10.44 9.55
N SER A 55 -9.65 9.43 9.90
CA SER A 55 -9.70 8.15 9.19
C SER A 55 -10.10 8.27 7.72
N LEU A 56 -11.01 9.20 7.41
CA LEU A 56 -11.41 9.49 6.03
C LEU A 56 -10.25 10.13 5.25
N SER A 57 -9.50 11.03 5.88
CA SER A 57 -8.30 11.64 5.30
C SER A 57 -7.21 10.60 4.98
N LEU A 58 -7.00 9.61 5.86
CA LEU A 58 -6.10 8.47 5.59
C LEU A 58 -6.58 7.61 4.41
N MET A 59 -7.88 7.30 4.34
CA MET A 59 -8.43 6.55 3.21
C MET A 59 -8.28 7.29 1.89
N ILE A 60 -8.51 8.59 1.88
CA ILE A 60 -8.33 9.44 0.70
C ILE A 60 -6.86 9.48 0.28
N LEU A 61 -5.93 9.61 1.23
CA LEU A 61 -4.51 9.57 0.95
C LEU A 61 -4.10 8.24 0.29
N ILE A 62 -4.54 7.11 0.84
CA ILE A 62 -4.32 5.79 0.26
C ILE A 62 -4.89 5.72 -1.16
N LEU A 63 -6.08 6.27 -1.39
CA LEU A 63 -6.70 6.28 -2.71
C LEU A 63 -5.89 7.11 -3.74
N CYS A 64 -5.51 8.34 -3.40
CA CYS A 64 -4.66 9.20 -4.23
C CYS A 64 -3.33 8.51 -4.57
N TRP A 65 -2.76 7.83 -3.58
CA TRP A 65 -1.56 7.03 -3.75
C TRP A 65 -1.75 5.87 -4.73
N MET A 66 -2.83 5.11 -4.61
CA MET A 66 -3.13 3.99 -5.52
C MET A 66 -3.34 4.46 -6.95
N ILE A 67 -4.02 5.60 -7.14
CA ILE A 67 -4.21 6.21 -8.46
C ILE A 67 -2.85 6.56 -9.06
N SER A 68 -1.96 7.17 -8.27
CA SER A 68 -0.60 7.56 -8.70
C SER A 68 0.22 6.37 -9.20
N ILE A 69 0.26 5.26 -8.44
CA ILE A 69 0.96 4.04 -8.85
C ILE A 69 0.42 3.52 -10.19
N ARG A 70 -0.91 3.51 -10.36
CA ARG A 70 -1.53 3.02 -11.59
C ARG A 70 -1.25 3.92 -12.78
N LEU A 71 -1.25 5.23 -12.59
CA LEU A 71 -0.85 6.18 -13.64
C LEU A 71 0.59 5.96 -14.06
N ILE A 72 1.52 5.85 -13.11
CA ILE A 72 2.93 5.52 -13.37
C ILE A 72 3.06 4.22 -14.19
N HIS A 73 2.34 3.16 -13.80
CA HIS A 73 2.36 1.91 -14.55
C HIS A 73 1.86 2.08 -15.98
N LEU A 74 0.74 2.77 -16.17
CA LEU A 74 0.10 2.89 -17.47
C LEU A 74 0.84 3.81 -18.43
N THR A 75 1.47 4.86 -17.93
CA THR A 75 2.25 5.78 -18.77
C THR A 75 3.67 5.28 -18.96
N ILE A 76 4.38 4.89 -17.90
CA ILE A 76 5.83 4.60 -17.98
C ILE A 76 6.09 3.17 -18.44
N PHE A 77 5.34 2.19 -17.92
CA PHE A 77 5.69 0.77 -18.06
C PHE A 77 4.85 0.00 -19.09
N SER A 78 3.59 0.38 -19.36
CA SER A 78 2.67 -0.37 -20.24
C SER A 78 2.49 0.28 -21.63
N ILE A 79 3.60 0.55 -22.32
CA ILE A 79 3.62 1.23 -23.63
C ILE A 79 3.06 0.32 -24.73
N ASP A 80 3.49 -0.95 -24.76
CA ASP A 80 3.39 -1.81 -25.95
C ASP A 80 2.02 -2.50 -26.13
N LYS A 81 1.04 -2.19 -25.28
CA LYS A 81 -0.31 -2.76 -25.36
C LYS A 81 -1.27 -1.69 -25.87
N PHE A 82 -2.02 -1.98 -26.93
CA PHE A 82 -3.18 -1.17 -27.36
C PHE A 82 -4.28 -1.18 -26.29
N LEU A 83 -4.06 -0.44 -25.20
CA LEU A 83 -5.10 -0.15 -24.22
C LEU A 83 -6.03 0.91 -24.81
N THR A 84 -7.26 0.51 -25.09
CA THR A 84 -8.37 1.44 -25.32
C THR A 84 -8.61 2.29 -24.07
N PHE A 85 -9.17 3.49 -24.24
CA PHE A 85 -9.54 4.36 -23.11
C PHE A 85 -10.43 3.62 -22.11
N ARG A 86 -11.35 2.79 -22.61
CA ARG A 86 -12.19 1.93 -21.78
C ARG A 86 -11.36 1.00 -20.89
N SER A 87 -10.37 0.29 -21.45
CA SER A 87 -9.47 -0.60 -20.69
C SER A 87 -8.61 0.17 -19.70
N PHE A 88 -8.14 1.36 -20.08
CA PHE A 88 -7.37 2.25 -19.22
C PHE A 88 -8.19 2.72 -18.01
N LEU A 89 -9.41 3.21 -18.26
CA LEU A 89 -10.34 3.66 -17.24
C LEU A 89 -10.75 2.50 -16.32
N PHE A 90 -11.02 1.29 -16.86
CA PHE A 90 -11.31 0.12 -16.03
C PHE A 90 -10.17 -0.23 -15.08
N LYS A 91 -8.90 -0.11 -15.52
CA LYS A 91 -7.75 -0.35 -14.63
C LYS A 91 -7.60 0.70 -13.52
N ILE A 92 -8.05 1.93 -13.74
CA ILE A 92 -8.09 2.97 -12.72
C ILE A 92 -9.30 2.76 -11.79
N LEU A 93 -10.48 2.52 -12.35
CA LEU A 93 -11.72 2.28 -11.59
C LEU A 93 -11.66 1.01 -10.74
N TRP A 94 -10.83 0.05 -11.12
CA TRP A 94 -10.52 -1.15 -10.33
C TRP A 94 -10.01 -0.84 -8.91
N ILE A 95 -9.48 0.36 -8.68
CA ILE A 95 -9.09 0.85 -7.34
C ILE A 95 -10.31 1.00 -6.42
N PHE A 96 -11.45 1.46 -6.96
CA PHE A 96 -12.66 1.74 -6.20
C PHE A 96 -13.55 0.50 -6.05
N LEU A 97 -13.51 -0.35 -7.06
CA LEU A 97 -14.27 -1.58 -7.13
C LEU A 97 -13.28 -2.65 -7.59
N PRO A 98 -12.67 -3.42 -6.68
CA PRO A 98 -11.77 -4.49 -7.09
C PRO A 98 -12.57 -5.45 -7.97
N ILE A 99 -12.43 -5.30 -9.30
CA ILE A 99 -12.97 -6.22 -10.28
C ILE A 99 -12.17 -7.49 -10.06
N LEU A 100 -12.80 -8.40 -9.33
CA LEU A 100 -12.44 -9.80 -9.27
C LEU A 100 -12.22 -10.29 -10.71
N PRO A 101 -11.03 -10.79 -11.08
CA PRO A 101 -10.89 -11.44 -12.37
C PRO A 101 -11.88 -12.60 -12.41
N LEU A 102 -12.91 -12.48 -13.26
CA LEU A 102 -13.77 -13.58 -13.66
C LEU A 102 -12.85 -14.60 -14.35
N LYS A 103 -12.51 -15.67 -13.61
CA LYS A 103 -11.59 -16.76 -13.97
C LYS A 103 -10.09 -16.41 -13.86
N SER A 104 -9.59 -16.39 -12.63
CA SER A 104 -8.23 -16.91 -12.37
C SER A 104 -8.24 -18.42 -12.66
N LYS A 105 -7.31 -18.93 -13.49
CA LYS A 105 -7.05 -20.37 -13.72
C LYS A 105 -6.67 -21.17 -12.45
N ARG A 106 -6.68 -20.53 -11.27
CA ARG A 106 -6.72 -21.20 -9.96
C ARG A 106 -8.14 -21.05 -9.42
N ASP A 107 -8.93 -22.10 -9.56
CA ASP A 107 -10.34 -22.25 -9.18
C ASP A 107 -10.61 -22.22 -7.66
N GLU A 108 -9.97 -21.36 -6.85
CA GLU A 108 -10.25 -21.36 -5.39
C GLU A 108 -10.08 -19.99 -4.71
N TRP A 109 -10.71 -18.93 -5.21
CA TRP A 109 -10.84 -17.73 -4.38
C TRP A 109 -12.25 -17.16 -4.42
N PRO A 110 -13.20 -17.70 -3.61
CA PRO A 110 -14.20 -16.82 -3.07
C PRO A 110 -13.44 -15.76 -2.26
N ILE A 111 -13.46 -14.49 -2.70
CA ILE A 111 -13.09 -13.38 -1.82
C ILE A 111 -14.16 -13.32 -0.74
N LYS A 112 -13.99 -14.17 0.27
CA LYS A 112 -14.41 -13.85 1.62
C LYS A 112 -13.50 -12.70 2.04
N TYR A 113 -14.08 -11.56 2.38
CA TYR A 113 -13.39 -10.45 3.02
C TYR A 113 -12.87 -10.92 4.38
N TYR A 114 -11.78 -11.70 4.36
CA TYR A 114 -10.98 -12.06 5.53
C TYR A 114 -10.15 -10.84 5.94
N LEU A 115 -10.76 -9.66 6.09
CA LEU A 115 -10.09 -8.47 6.61
C LEU A 115 -9.54 -8.73 8.03
N ILE A 116 -10.05 -9.74 8.75
CA ILE A 116 -9.71 -10.03 10.16
C ILE A 116 -9.54 -11.53 10.48
N LEU A 117 -10.00 -12.46 9.63
CA LEU A 117 -10.08 -13.87 10.03
C LEU A 117 -8.76 -14.64 9.75
N ILE A 118 -7.94 -14.69 10.80
CA ILE A 118 -6.86 -15.63 11.15
C ILE A 118 -5.55 -15.44 10.35
N PRO A 119 -4.72 -14.45 10.70
CA PRO A 119 -3.30 -14.37 10.32
C PRO A 119 -2.45 -15.45 11.01
N VAL A 120 -2.99 -16.65 11.26
CA VAL A 120 -2.36 -17.65 12.13
C VAL A 120 -2.09 -18.95 11.37
N LYS A 121 -2.22 -18.98 10.04
CA LYS A 121 -2.01 -20.19 9.23
C LYS A 121 -0.91 -20.08 8.17
N PHE A 122 -0.24 -18.94 8.03
CA PHE A 122 0.90 -18.84 7.13
C PHE A 122 2.15 -19.46 7.75
N VAL A 123 2.97 -20.08 6.90
CA VAL A 123 4.21 -20.75 7.32
C VAL A 123 5.46 -20.11 6.72
N SER A 124 5.30 -19.04 5.94
CA SER A 124 6.39 -18.27 5.33
C SER A 124 6.01 -16.79 5.18
N LEU A 125 7.02 -15.92 5.17
CA LEU A 125 6.84 -14.49 4.92
C LEU A 125 6.28 -14.24 3.52
N ARG A 126 6.71 -15.02 2.52
CA ARG A 126 6.20 -14.91 1.16
C ARG A 126 4.71 -15.22 1.11
N GLU A 127 4.24 -16.26 1.79
CA GLU A 127 2.81 -16.58 1.84
C GLU A 127 2.01 -15.47 2.54
N PHE A 128 2.54 -14.94 3.64
CA PHE A 128 1.93 -13.81 4.34
C PHE A 128 1.72 -12.62 3.39
N TRP A 129 2.79 -12.10 2.80
CA TRP A 129 2.73 -10.88 1.98
C TRP A 129 2.07 -11.05 0.61
N SER A 130 2.29 -12.18 -0.07
CA SER A 130 1.80 -12.35 -1.45
C SER A 130 0.42 -12.98 -1.55
N GLN A 131 -0.05 -13.69 -0.53
CA GLN A 131 -1.28 -14.49 -0.63
C GLN A 131 -2.35 -14.12 0.39
N ARG A 132 -1.98 -13.63 1.58
CA ARG A 132 -2.94 -13.51 2.69
C ARG A 132 -3.15 -12.09 3.16
N TYR A 133 -2.07 -11.36 3.43
CA TYR A 133 -2.14 -10.00 3.92
C TYR A 133 -2.47 -9.02 2.80
N ASN A 134 -3.45 -8.16 3.05
CA ASN A 134 -3.82 -7.02 2.20
C ASN A 134 -3.75 -7.32 0.69
N ARG A 135 -4.46 -8.38 0.25
CA ARG A 135 -4.41 -8.90 -1.13
C ARG A 135 -4.71 -7.84 -2.18
N PHE A 136 -5.53 -6.86 -1.82
CA PHE A 136 -5.84 -5.72 -2.66
C PHE A 136 -4.57 -4.92 -3.00
N ILE A 137 -3.83 -4.45 -2.00
CA ILE A 137 -2.55 -3.77 -2.20
C ILE A 137 -1.52 -4.69 -2.84
N GLY A 138 -1.46 -5.96 -2.43
CA GLY A 138 -0.59 -6.95 -3.05
C GLY A 138 -0.80 -7.09 -4.57
N THR A 139 -2.06 -7.06 -5.03
CA THR A 139 -2.40 -7.12 -6.45
C THR A 139 -2.00 -5.83 -7.18
N VAL A 140 -2.23 -4.65 -6.57
CA VAL A 140 -1.81 -3.35 -7.14
C VAL A 140 -0.31 -3.33 -7.37
N LEU A 141 0.47 -3.73 -6.36
CA LEU A 141 1.94 -3.72 -6.42
C LEU A 141 2.46 -4.78 -7.40
N LYS A 142 1.82 -5.95 -7.44
CA LYS A 142 2.17 -7.02 -8.38
C LYS A 142 2.05 -6.55 -9.82
N GLU A 143 0.89 -6.00 -10.19
CA GLU A 143 0.64 -5.59 -11.57
C GLU A 143 1.35 -4.29 -11.96
N SER A 144 1.57 -3.38 -11.01
CA SER A 144 2.10 -2.04 -11.31
C SER A 144 3.62 -1.93 -11.20
N ILE A 145 4.25 -2.84 -10.45
CA ILE A 145 5.69 -2.80 -10.16
C ILE A 145 6.32 -4.15 -10.48
N PHE A 146 5.86 -5.22 -9.83
CA PHE A 146 6.52 -6.52 -9.92
C PHE A 146 6.56 -7.05 -11.35
N GLU A 147 5.42 -7.13 -12.04
CA GLU A 147 5.32 -7.64 -13.41
C GLU A 147 6.07 -6.78 -14.43
N PRO A 148 5.98 -5.43 -14.40
CA PRO A 148 6.81 -4.55 -15.20
C PRO A 148 8.32 -4.77 -15.01
N ILE A 149 8.78 -4.88 -13.77
CA ILE A 149 10.21 -5.11 -13.47
C ILE A 149 10.62 -6.51 -13.93
N HIS A 150 9.76 -7.52 -13.76
CA HIS A 150 10.00 -8.89 -14.21
C HIS A 150 10.23 -8.97 -15.71
N SER A 151 9.42 -8.23 -16.47
CA SER A 151 9.55 -8.15 -17.93
C SER A 151 10.90 -7.58 -18.40
N LYS A 152 11.61 -6.84 -17.53
CA LYS A 152 12.88 -6.18 -17.86
C LYS A 152 14.11 -6.91 -17.30
N PHE A 153 14.03 -7.43 -16.08
CA PHE A 153 15.21 -7.91 -15.34
C PHE A 153 15.21 -9.41 -15.04
N SER A 154 14.12 -10.15 -15.31
CA SER A 154 14.00 -11.61 -15.16
C SER A 154 14.60 -12.20 -13.87
N SER A 155 14.55 -11.44 -12.77
CA SER A 155 15.15 -11.78 -11.49
C SER A 155 14.16 -11.54 -10.36
N SER A 156 13.64 -12.64 -9.82
CA SER A 156 12.66 -12.62 -8.73
C SER A 156 13.12 -11.87 -7.49
N THR A 157 14.45 -11.77 -7.29
CA THR A 157 15.05 -11.00 -6.19
C THR A 157 14.95 -9.50 -6.45
N ILE A 158 15.30 -9.05 -7.66
CA ILE A 158 15.21 -7.64 -8.02
C ILE A 158 13.76 -7.19 -8.00
N GLU A 159 12.86 -7.99 -8.55
CA GLU A 159 11.42 -7.72 -8.59
C GLU A 159 10.81 -7.60 -7.18
N GLY A 160 11.09 -8.60 -6.34
CA GLY A 160 10.60 -8.62 -4.96
C GLY A 160 11.14 -7.44 -4.16
N LEU A 161 12.47 -7.24 -4.16
CA LEU A 161 13.09 -6.18 -3.38
C LEU A 161 12.65 -4.79 -3.85
N THR A 162 12.56 -4.55 -5.17
CA THR A 162 12.06 -3.28 -5.72
C THR A 162 10.62 -3.02 -5.29
N THR A 163 9.78 -4.05 -5.30
CA THR A 163 8.38 -3.96 -4.84
C THR A 163 8.30 -3.57 -3.37
N PHE A 164 9.13 -4.18 -2.51
CA PHE A 164 9.18 -3.85 -1.08
C PHE A 164 9.79 -2.49 -0.80
N ILE A 165 10.83 -2.06 -1.53
CA ILE A 165 11.41 -0.72 -1.41
C ILE A 165 10.36 0.33 -1.74
N ILE A 166 9.66 0.17 -2.87
CA ILE A 166 8.61 1.11 -3.27
C ILE A 166 7.50 1.09 -2.20
N SER A 167 7.02 -0.09 -1.78
CA SER A 167 6.02 -0.18 -0.70
C SER A 167 6.47 0.50 0.59
N GLY A 168 7.75 0.35 0.98
CA GLY A 168 8.35 1.01 2.14
C GLY A 168 8.36 2.52 2.03
N LEU A 169 8.85 3.08 0.92
CA LEU A 169 8.84 4.53 0.67
C LEU A 169 7.43 5.12 0.73
N LEU A 170 6.43 4.33 0.34
CA LEU A 170 5.05 4.76 0.33
C LEU A 170 4.47 4.77 1.74
N HIS A 171 4.80 3.79 2.58
CA HIS A 171 4.46 3.85 4.00
C HIS A 171 5.22 4.94 4.74
N VAL A 172 6.46 5.26 4.35
CA VAL A 172 7.18 6.44 4.86
C VAL A 172 6.40 7.71 4.56
N HIS A 173 5.91 7.89 3.34
CA HIS A 173 5.10 9.05 2.98
C HIS A 173 3.81 9.12 3.81
N VAL A 174 3.09 8.00 3.96
CA VAL A 174 1.88 7.95 4.80
C VAL A 174 2.23 8.25 6.25
N ALA A 175 3.30 7.69 6.80
CA ALA A 175 3.72 7.95 8.18
C ALA A 175 4.12 9.42 8.39
N PHE A 176 4.83 10.02 7.43
CA PHE A 176 5.20 11.44 7.47
C PHE A 176 3.96 12.33 7.49
N VAL A 177 3.02 12.11 6.57
CA VAL A 177 1.79 12.91 6.50
C VAL A 177 0.89 12.66 7.70
N ALA A 178 0.82 11.41 8.17
CA ALA A 178 -0.03 11.03 9.28
C ALA A 178 0.50 11.58 10.60
N PHE A 179 1.79 11.47 10.90
CA PHE A 179 2.35 11.73 12.24
C PHE A 179 3.20 13.00 12.32
N ASP A 180 3.58 13.59 11.19
CA ASP A 180 4.50 14.73 11.08
C ASP A 180 5.78 14.54 11.93
N ASP A 181 6.31 13.31 11.93
CA ASP A 181 7.42 12.91 12.77
C ASP A 181 8.50 12.22 11.93
N VAL A 182 9.64 12.90 11.78
CA VAL A 182 10.77 12.39 10.99
C VAL A 182 11.38 11.13 11.63
N SER A 183 11.26 10.96 12.95
CA SER A 183 11.81 9.80 13.65
C SER A 183 11.13 8.48 13.25
N THR A 184 9.91 8.54 12.70
CA THR A 184 9.14 7.35 12.31
C THR A 184 9.46 6.88 10.89
N LEU A 185 10.12 7.70 10.08
CA LEU A 185 10.36 7.44 8.66
C LEU A 185 11.32 6.27 8.45
N PHE A 186 12.49 6.33 9.08
CA PHE A 186 13.50 5.30 8.91
C PHE A 186 13.04 3.92 9.43
N PRO A 187 12.48 3.79 10.65
CA PRO A 187 11.92 2.52 11.12
C PRO A 187 10.85 1.95 10.18
N THR A 188 9.93 2.81 9.70
CA THR A 188 8.88 2.39 8.76
C THR A 188 9.49 1.85 7.47
N PHE A 189 10.47 2.51 6.87
CA PHE A 189 11.15 2.01 5.68
C PHE A 189 11.84 0.67 5.95
N ILE A 190 12.59 0.57 7.05
CA ILE A 190 13.37 -0.61 7.41
C ILE A 190 12.47 -1.82 7.62
N PHE A 191 11.28 -1.65 8.19
CA PHE A 191 10.28 -2.71 8.28
C PHE A 191 10.05 -3.38 6.91
N PHE A 192 9.62 -2.61 5.90
CA PHE A 192 9.34 -3.15 4.57
C PHE A 192 10.59 -3.69 3.89
N PHE A 193 11.73 -3.01 4.05
CA PHE A 193 13.00 -3.44 3.48
C PHE A 193 13.44 -4.81 4.02
N LEU A 194 13.40 -5.01 5.34
CA LEU A 194 13.74 -6.29 5.99
C LEU A 194 12.77 -7.40 5.57
N HIS A 195 11.47 -7.10 5.46
CA HIS A 195 10.49 -8.06 4.95
C HIS A 195 10.75 -8.45 3.49
N GLY A 196 11.21 -7.51 2.66
CA GLY A 196 11.64 -7.78 1.29
C GLY A 196 12.85 -8.71 1.24
N ILE A 197 13.88 -8.44 2.05
CA ILE A 197 15.06 -9.32 2.18
C ILE A 197 14.62 -10.72 2.63
N GLY A 198 13.76 -10.83 3.65
CA GLY A 198 13.23 -12.10 4.15
C GLY A 198 12.51 -12.90 3.05
N CYS A 199 11.63 -12.27 2.28
CA CYS A 199 10.95 -12.92 1.15
C CYS A 199 11.91 -13.36 0.03
N CYS A 200 12.93 -12.55 -0.27
CA CYS A 200 13.97 -12.89 -1.24
C CYS A 200 14.82 -14.07 -0.76
N PHE A 201 15.18 -14.10 0.52
CA PHE A 201 15.92 -15.18 1.15
C PHE A 201 15.15 -16.50 1.08
N GLU A 202 13.87 -16.51 1.48
CA GLU A 202 12.99 -17.68 1.36
C GLU A 202 12.90 -18.19 -0.10
N THR A 203 12.92 -17.28 -1.07
CA THR A 203 12.83 -17.64 -2.49
C THR A 203 14.12 -18.28 -3.01
N LYS A 204 15.29 -17.77 -2.60
CA LYS A 204 16.59 -18.30 -3.06
C LYS A 204 16.96 -19.62 -2.39
N MET A 205 16.73 -19.72 -1.08
CA MET A 205 17.22 -20.85 -0.29
C MET A 205 16.33 -22.10 -0.41
N LYS A 206 15.15 -22.00 -1.05
CA LYS A 206 14.16 -23.09 -1.21
C LYS A 206 13.94 -23.89 0.08
N ILE A 207 13.97 -23.23 1.24
CA ILE A 207 13.92 -23.90 2.55
C ILE A 207 12.51 -24.46 2.74
N GLN A 208 12.40 -25.78 2.79
CA GLN A 208 11.17 -26.45 3.19
C GLN A 208 11.23 -26.72 4.69
N LEU A 209 10.72 -25.78 5.47
CA LEU A 209 10.61 -25.96 6.92
C LEU A 209 9.38 -26.81 7.26
N PRO A 210 9.45 -27.65 8.31
CA PRO A 210 8.27 -28.25 8.90
C PRO A 210 7.25 -27.17 9.26
N LYS A 211 5.97 -27.47 9.04
CA LYS A 211 4.86 -26.52 9.14
C LYS A 211 4.92 -25.65 10.40
N TYR A 212 5.12 -26.28 11.57
CA TYR A 212 5.17 -25.58 12.84
C TYR A 212 6.42 -24.71 13.00
N ILE A 213 7.57 -25.15 12.50
CA ILE A 213 8.82 -24.37 12.55
C ILE A 213 8.69 -23.13 11.66
N GLY A 214 8.23 -23.30 10.41
CA GLY A 214 7.98 -22.17 9.50
C GLY A 214 6.95 -21.19 10.08
N TRP A 215 5.89 -21.71 10.70
CA TRP A 215 4.89 -20.90 11.40
C TRP A 215 5.52 -20.08 12.54
N ILE A 216 6.25 -20.71 13.46
CA ILE A 216 6.91 -20.02 14.59
C ILE A 216 7.87 -18.95 14.08
N LEU A 217 8.75 -19.30 13.14
CA LEU A 217 9.75 -18.36 12.62
C LEU A 217 9.11 -17.17 11.90
N THR A 218 8.05 -17.40 11.12
CA THR A 218 7.36 -16.31 10.42
C THR A 218 6.67 -15.38 11.42
N HIS A 219 6.00 -15.92 12.44
CA HIS A 219 5.34 -15.12 13.46
C HIS A 219 6.34 -14.38 14.34
N ALA A 220 7.42 -15.05 14.75
CA ALA A 220 8.50 -14.42 15.50
C ALA A 220 9.09 -13.26 14.70
N PHE A 221 9.39 -13.46 13.40
CA PHE A 221 9.89 -12.39 12.55
C PHE A 221 8.90 -11.21 12.46
N LEU A 222 7.61 -11.47 12.20
CA LEU A 222 6.58 -10.43 12.14
C LEU A 222 6.44 -9.68 13.47
N LEU A 223 6.46 -10.37 14.60
CA LEU A 223 6.34 -9.76 15.92
C LEU A 223 7.59 -8.95 16.29
N LEU A 224 8.77 -9.44 15.95
CA LEU A 224 10.04 -8.74 16.19
C LEU A 224 10.16 -7.47 15.34
N THR A 225 9.66 -7.47 14.11
CA THR A 225 9.69 -6.29 13.24
C THR A 225 8.50 -5.36 13.46
N ALA A 226 7.38 -5.83 14.03
CA ALA A 226 6.16 -5.03 14.23
C ALA A 226 6.38 -3.68 14.95
N PRO A 227 7.23 -3.56 15.99
CA PRO A 227 7.51 -2.26 16.61
C PRO A 227 7.99 -1.20 15.61
N LEU A 228 8.75 -1.58 14.58
CA LEU A 228 9.26 -0.64 13.58
C LEU A 228 8.15 0.13 12.83
N VAL A 229 6.94 -0.42 12.75
CA VAL A 229 5.79 0.23 12.12
C VAL A 229 4.70 0.63 13.12
N LEU A 230 4.55 -0.10 14.23
CA LEU A 230 3.50 0.14 15.23
C LEU A 230 3.91 1.13 16.32
N GLU A 231 5.19 1.21 16.68
CA GLU A 231 5.69 2.11 17.73
C GLU A 231 5.35 3.58 17.47
N PRO A 232 5.45 4.12 16.24
CA PRO A 232 4.93 5.45 15.93
C PRO A 232 3.46 5.65 16.33
N SER A 233 2.63 4.66 16.01
CA SER A 233 1.19 4.69 16.31
C SER A 233 0.92 4.58 17.81
N ILE A 234 1.78 3.88 18.56
CA ILE A 234 1.67 3.73 20.01
C ILE A 234 2.14 5.00 20.74
N LYS A 235 3.28 5.57 20.35
CA LYS A 235 3.85 6.78 20.98
C LYS A 235 3.02 8.02 20.69
N ARG A 236 2.57 8.18 19.44
CA ARG A 236 1.78 9.34 19.03
C ARG A 236 0.29 9.13 19.26
N GLY A 237 -0.20 7.89 19.29
CA GLY A 237 -1.62 7.52 19.39
C GLY A 237 -2.41 8.23 20.49
N PRO A 238 -1.93 8.30 21.76
CA PRO A 238 -2.66 8.98 22.82
C PRO A 238 -2.86 10.48 22.54
N PRO A 239 -1.83 11.27 22.15
CA PRO A 239 -2.05 12.62 21.61
C PRO A 239 -3.03 12.73 20.44
N LEU A 240 -3.26 11.67 19.64
CA LEU A 240 -4.19 11.68 18.49
C LEU A 240 -5.64 11.39 18.91
N LEU A 241 -5.82 10.47 19.86
CA LEU A 241 -7.12 10.00 20.31
C LEU A 241 -7.80 10.95 21.30
N ILE A 242 -7.01 11.74 22.04
CA ILE A 242 -7.53 12.72 23.00
C ILE A 242 -8.35 13.85 22.32
N PRO A 243 -7.88 14.50 21.23
CA PRO A 243 -8.65 15.55 20.55
C PRO A 243 -9.73 15.01 19.61
N ASN A 244 -9.60 13.77 19.12
CA ASN A 244 -10.59 13.09 18.28
C ASN A 244 -11.00 11.77 18.92
N PRO A 245 -11.77 11.79 20.03
CA PRO A 245 -12.24 10.56 20.64
C PRO A 245 -13.08 9.80 19.60
N PRO A 246 -12.86 8.47 19.43
CA PRO A 246 -13.72 7.66 18.59
C PRO A 246 -15.19 7.96 18.94
N PRO A 247 -16.12 7.96 17.96
CA PRO A 247 -17.53 8.26 18.22
C PRO A 247 -18.17 7.31 19.24
N LEU A 248 -17.48 6.23 19.58
CA LEU A 248 -17.87 5.23 20.57
C LEU A 248 -17.35 5.51 22.00
N VAL A 249 -16.50 6.51 22.25
CA VAL A 249 -15.90 6.76 23.58
C VAL A 249 -16.87 7.45 24.54
N ASN A 250 -17.86 8.19 24.02
CA ASN A 250 -18.89 8.84 24.82
C ASN A 250 -20.16 8.00 24.99
N ILE A 251 -20.13 6.69 24.71
CA ILE A 251 -21.31 5.87 24.92
C ILE A 251 -21.29 5.19 26.28
N GLU A 252 -22.20 5.62 27.14
CA GLU A 252 -22.37 5.18 28.53
C GLU A 252 -22.55 3.66 28.69
N TRP A 253 -22.90 2.93 27.61
CA TRP A 253 -23.08 1.48 27.64
C TRP A 253 -21.78 0.68 27.47
N ILE A 254 -20.66 1.30 27.06
CA ILE A 254 -19.37 0.60 27.00
C ILE A 254 -18.75 0.64 28.41
N PRO A 255 -18.59 -0.50 29.10
CA PRO A 255 -17.99 -0.52 30.42
C PRO A 255 -16.57 0.04 30.33
N LYS A 256 -16.28 1.08 31.12
CA LYS A 256 -14.95 1.66 31.25
C LYS A 256 -14.00 0.57 31.75
N LEU A 257 -13.23 -0.01 30.85
CA LEU A 257 -12.22 -1.00 31.23
C LEU A 257 -11.20 -0.32 32.14
N PRO A 258 -10.78 -0.97 33.25
CA PRO A 258 -9.74 -0.42 34.10
C PRO A 258 -8.48 -0.23 33.25
N ILE A 259 -7.96 1.00 33.26
CA ILE A 259 -6.68 1.32 32.62
C ILE A 259 -5.61 0.50 33.36
N PRO A 260 -4.86 -0.39 32.67
CA PRO A 260 -3.87 -1.21 33.35
C PRO A 260 -2.70 -0.36 33.88
N ASN A 261 -2.33 -0.56 35.14
CA ASN A 261 -1.28 0.19 35.84
C ASN A 261 0.15 0.02 35.28
N PHE A 262 0.32 -0.74 34.19
CA PHE A 262 1.61 -1.09 33.59
C PHE A 262 1.88 -0.42 32.24
N CYS A 263 1.00 0.48 31.78
CA CYS A 263 1.32 1.40 30.68
C CYS A 263 1.94 2.67 31.26
N PRO A 264 3.27 2.85 31.18
CA PRO A 264 3.92 4.12 31.54
C PRO A 264 3.54 5.26 30.58
#